data_AF-A0A498I4N7-F1
#
_entry.id   AF-A0A498I4N7-F1
#
_cell.length_a   1.000
_cell.length_b   1.000
_cell.length_c   1.000
_cell.angle_alpha   90.00
_cell.angle_beta   90.00
_cell.angle_gamma   90.00
#
_symmetry.space_group_name_H-M   'P 1'
#
loop_
_entity.id
_entity.type
_entity.pdbx_description
1 polymer ?
#
loop_
_entity_poly.entity_id
_entity_poly.type
_entity_poly.pdbx_seq_one_letter_code
_entity_poly.pdbx_strand_id
1 'polypeptide(L)'
;MSIEPHNFYGTEYNVRVINGFTNNSSLPLVIWCASQHSDLGGRALQEHEDFSWSLKTNLWGTTDRFKCTMKWDRIRRSFEAFKAPRDFQRCGPFRKCSWLVREDGFYFSNDEVSWKKDFSWL
;
A
#
# COMPACT_ATOMS: atom_id res chain seq x y z
N MET A 1 -16.46 -25.27 -30.35
CA MET A 1 -16.39 -23.89 -29.82
C MET A 1 -16.92 -23.94 -28.40
N SER A 2 -16.05 -24.28 -27.45
CA SER A 2 -16.39 -24.43 -26.03
C SER A 2 -16.36 -23.05 -25.39
N ILE A 3 -17.51 -22.62 -24.88
CA ILE A 3 -17.66 -21.40 -24.09
C ILE A 3 -16.99 -21.69 -22.74
N GLU A 4 -15.79 -21.14 -22.53
CA GLU A 4 -15.15 -21.19 -21.22
C GLU A 4 -16.03 -20.44 -20.20
N PRO A 5 -16.26 -20.98 -19.00
CA PRO A 5 -17.05 -20.29 -18.00
C PRO A 5 -16.32 -19.01 -17.61
N HIS A 6 -17.00 -17.87 -17.71
CA HIS A 6 -16.50 -16.58 -17.24
C HIS A 6 -16.00 -16.74 -15.80
N ASN A 7 -14.68 -16.65 -15.63
CA ASN A 7 -13.98 -16.92 -14.39
C ASN A 7 -14.49 -15.95 -13.30
N PHE A 8 -15.26 -16.46 -12.33
CA PHE A 8 -15.92 -15.70 -11.26
C PHE A 8 -14.97 -15.17 -10.16
N TYR A 9 -13.69 -14.95 -10.44
CA TYR A 9 -12.68 -14.65 -9.43
C TYR A 9 -12.29 -13.16 -9.49
N GLY A 10 -12.55 -12.44 -8.39
CA GLY A 10 -12.04 -11.07 -8.19
C GLY A 10 -10.52 -10.99 -8.32
N THR A 11 -9.99 -9.80 -8.62
CA THR A 11 -8.52 -9.60 -8.74
C THR A 11 -7.91 -9.42 -7.37
N GLU A 12 -6.88 -10.21 -7.06
CA GLU A 12 -6.13 -10.10 -5.81
C GLU A 12 -4.93 -9.16 -5.97
N TYR A 13 -4.74 -8.28 -4.99
CA TYR A 13 -3.60 -7.36 -4.90
C TYR A 13 -2.85 -7.58 -3.59
N ASN A 14 -1.54 -7.44 -3.65
CA ASN A 14 -0.67 -7.41 -2.48
C ASN A 14 -0.20 -5.98 -2.26
N VAL A 15 -0.52 -5.42 -1.11
CA VAL A 15 -0.11 -4.08 -0.72
C VAL A 15 0.93 -4.21 0.39
N ARG A 16 2.01 -3.44 0.27
CA ARG A 16 3.11 -3.46 1.22
C ARG A 16 3.59 -2.05 1.49
N VAL A 17 3.80 -1.69 2.74
CA VAL A 17 4.39 -0.41 3.14
C VAL A 17 5.63 -0.70 3.97
N ILE A 18 6.78 -0.26 3.48
CA ILE A 18 8.12 -0.58 4.00
C ILE A 18 8.69 0.67 4.66
N ASN A 19 9.24 0.51 5.86
CA ASN A 19 10.09 1.53 6.47
C ASN A 19 11.47 1.50 5.81
N GLY A 20 11.75 2.51 4.99
CA GLY A 20 13.02 2.70 4.27
C GLY A 20 13.93 3.74 4.88
N PHE A 21 13.73 4.12 6.14
CA PHE A 21 14.61 5.04 6.85
C PHE A 21 15.98 4.38 7.03
N THR A 22 17.04 5.19 7.10
CA THR A 22 18.43 4.70 7.20
C THR A 22 19.23 5.41 8.29
N ASN A 23 18.60 6.36 8.97
CA ASN A 23 19.25 7.19 9.97
C ASN A 23 19.46 6.50 11.34
N ASN A 24 19.17 5.19 11.46
CA ASN A 24 19.26 4.44 12.71
C ASN A 24 18.51 5.09 13.88
N SER A 25 17.40 5.78 13.60
CA SER A 25 16.57 6.39 14.63
C SER A 25 15.86 5.31 15.44
N SER A 26 15.87 5.43 16.77
CA SER A 26 15.06 4.58 17.67
C SER A 26 13.56 4.92 17.63
N LEU A 27 13.17 5.98 16.92
CA LEU A 27 11.77 6.38 16.76
C LEU A 27 11.09 5.50 15.71
N PRO A 28 10.09 4.67 16.09
CA PRO A 28 9.40 3.83 15.14
C PRO A 28 8.51 4.66 14.20
N LEU A 29 8.37 4.18 12.96
CA LEU A 29 7.31 4.64 12.07
C LEU A 29 6.01 3.94 12.43
N VAL A 30 5.01 4.71 12.87
CA VAL A 30 3.71 4.13 13.21
C VAL A 30 2.80 4.21 11.99
N ILE A 31 2.32 3.06 11.52
CA ILE A 31 1.33 2.94 10.46
C ILE A 31 -0.03 2.56 11.05
N TRP A 32 -1.09 3.12 10.50
CA TRP A 32 -2.47 2.64 10.71
C TRP A 32 -3.20 2.61 9.38
N CYS A 33 -3.78 1.48 9.00
CA CYS A 33 -4.49 1.35 7.73
C CYS A 33 -5.91 0.83 7.92
N ALA A 34 -6.85 1.45 7.22
CA ALA A 34 -8.23 1.00 7.22
C ALA A 34 -8.90 1.27 5.87
N SER A 35 -9.93 0.48 5.58
CA SER A 35 -10.90 0.70 4.51
C SER A 35 -12.26 1.05 5.12
N GLN A 36 -13.31 1.15 4.28
CA GLN A 36 -14.66 1.37 4.78
C GLN A 36 -15.21 0.20 5.60
N HIS A 37 -14.74 -1.03 5.34
CA HIS A 37 -15.33 -2.26 5.89
C HIS A 37 -14.33 -3.10 6.69
N SER A 38 -13.05 -2.74 6.68
CA SER A 38 -11.98 -3.50 7.33
C SER A 38 -10.95 -2.55 7.92
N ASP A 39 -10.67 -2.73 9.20
CA ASP A 39 -9.60 -2.07 9.91
C ASP A 39 -8.44 -3.06 10.06
N LEU A 40 -7.27 -2.71 9.51
CA LEU A 40 -6.06 -3.53 9.63
C LEU A 40 -5.32 -3.22 10.94
N GLY A 41 -5.75 -2.17 11.66
CA GLY A 41 -5.13 -1.70 12.88
C GLY A 41 -3.82 -0.96 12.64
N GLY A 42 -3.08 -0.77 13.72
CA GLY A 42 -1.82 -0.04 13.73
C GLY A 42 -0.62 -0.92 14.10
N ARG A 43 0.54 -0.57 13.55
CA ARG A 43 1.82 -1.19 13.85
C ARG A 43 2.91 -0.12 13.99
N ALA A 44 3.86 -0.36 14.88
CA ALA A 44 5.10 0.38 14.96
C ALA A 44 6.16 -0.39 14.15
N LEU A 45 6.69 0.22 13.10
CA LEU A 45 7.69 -0.36 12.21
C LEU A 45 9.07 0.16 12.59
N GLN A 46 9.97 -0.75 12.92
CA GLN A 46 11.41 -0.50 13.00
C GLN A 46 12.02 -0.36 11.61
N GLU A 47 13.30 -0.03 11.55
CA GLU A 47 14.05 0.06 10.29
C GLU A 47 13.92 -1.25 9.50
N HIS A 48 13.66 -1.15 8.20
CA HIS A 48 13.45 -2.27 7.27
C HIS A 48 12.23 -3.17 7.54
N GLU A 49 11.45 -2.93 8.59
CA GLU A 49 10.18 -3.64 8.78
C GLU A 49 9.11 -3.15 7.80
N ASP A 50 8.12 -4.01 7.54
CA ASP A 50 7.00 -3.70 6.66
C ASP A 50 5.65 -4.09 7.25
N PHE A 51 4.62 -3.43 6.72
CA PHE A 51 3.23 -3.74 6.97
C PHE A 51 2.57 -4.11 5.64
N SER A 52 2.09 -5.35 5.54
CA SER A 52 1.53 -5.90 4.30
C SER A 52 0.22 -6.63 4.51
N TRP A 53 -0.60 -6.62 3.46
CA TRP A 53 -1.86 -7.36 3.41
C TRP A 53 -2.24 -7.66 1.96
N SER A 54 -3.09 -8.66 1.79
CA SER A 54 -3.71 -8.99 0.51
C SER A 54 -5.17 -8.56 0.51
N LEU A 55 -5.67 -8.12 -0.64
CA LEU A 55 -7.07 -7.73 -0.82
C LEU A 55 -7.59 -8.22 -2.15
N LYS A 56 -8.88 -8.56 -2.21
CA LYS A 56 -9.56 -9.00 -3.43
C LYS A 56 -10.57 -7.93 -3.85
N THR A 57 -10.43 -7.41 -5.06
CA THR A 57 -11.37 -6.45 -5.64
C THR A 57 -12.45 -7.18 -6.42
N ASN A 58 -13.71 -6.75 -6.28
CA ASN A 58 -14.84 -7.33 -7.01
C ASN A 58 -14.97 -6.70 -8.42
N LEU A 59 -15.51 -7.44 -9.40
CA LEU A 59 -15.66 -6.98 -10.80
C LEU A 59 -16.55 -5.73 -10.96
N TRP A 60 -17.39 -5.43 -9.97
CA TRP A 60 -18.33 -4.31 -10.01
C TRP A 60 -17.72 -2.97 -9.57
N GLY A 61 -16.38 -2.86 -9.58
CA GLY A 61 -15.70 -1.60 -9.28
C GLY A 61 -15.99 -1.10 -7.87
N THR A 62 -16.10 -2.01 -6.90
CA THR A 62 -16.24 -1.62 -5.50
C THR A 62 -15.10 -0.68 -5.12
N THR A 63 -15.46 0.33 -4.35
CA THR A 63 -14.66 1.46 -3.88
C THR A 63 -13.58 1.04 -2.88
N ASP A 64 -12.98 -0.13 -3.09
CA ASP A 64 -11.99 -0.73 -2.21
C ASP A 64 -10.77 0.18 -2.19
N ARG A 65 -10.70 0.91 -1.09
CA ARG A 65 -9.66 1.86 -0.77
C ARG A 65 -9.13 1.50 0.60
N PHE A 66 -7.82 1.41 0.71
CA PHE A 66 -7.15 1.33 1.98
C PHE A 66 -6.41 2.63 2.19
N LYS A 67 -6.89 3.42 3.15
CA LYS A 67 -6.25 4.66 3.57
C LYS A 67 -5.33 4.30 4.73
N CYS A 68 -4.06 4.63 4.57
CA CYS A 68 -3.06 4.50 5.62
C CYS A 68 -2.71 5.88 6.17
N THR A 69 -2.39 5.93 7.45
CA THR A 69 -1.79 7.09 8.11
C THR A 69 -0.45 6.67 8.68
N MET A 70 0.59 7.35 8.25
CA MET A 70 1.94 7.22 8.81
C MET A 70 2.19 8.35 9.79
N LYS A 71 2.77 8.01 10.93
CA LYS A 71 3.26 8.96 11.92
C LYS A 71 4.75 8.73 12.11
N TRP A 72 5.50 9.81 11.96
CA TRP A 72 6.92 9.88 12.28
C TRP A 72 7.13 11.07 13.23
N ASP A 73 7.53 10.78 14.47
CA ASP A 73 7.65 11.78 15.53
C ASP A 73 6.36 12.64 15.68
N ARG A 74 6.41 13.93 15.31
CA ARG A 74 5.27 14.86 15.35
C ARG A 74 4.53 14.96 14.01
N ILE A 75 5.10 14.44 12.93
CA ILE A 75 4.54 14.53 11.59
C ILE A 75 3.57 13.36 11.38
N ARG A 76 2.42 13.66 10.76
CA ARG A 76 1.44 12.66 10.32
C ARG A 76 1.09 12.91 8.87
N ARG A 77 1.09 11.85 8.07
CA ARG A 77 0.64 11.90 6.67
C ARG A 77 -0.30 10.75 6.37
N SER A 78 -1.48 11.06 5.84
CA SER A 78 -2.38 10.03 5.31
C SER A 78 -2.24 9.93 3.80
N PHE A 79 -2.39 8.72 3.28
CA PHE A 79 -2.40 8.43 1.85
C PHE A 79 -3.29 7.22 1.56
N GLU A 80 -3.74 7.11 0.33
CA GLU A 80 -4.45 5.92 -0.14
C GLU A 80 -3.39 4.88 -0.57
N ALA A 81 -3.07 3.92 0.28
CA ALA A 81 -2.11 2.85 -0.05
C ALA A 81 -2.63 1.93 -1.16
N PHE A 82 -3.95 1.80 -1.26
CA PHE A 82 -4.64 1.18 -2.38
C PHE A 82 -5.94 1.92 -2.72
N LYS A 83 -6.27 2.01 -4.01
CA LYS A 83 -7.54 2.48 -4.54
C LYS A 83 -7.82 1.83 -5.89
N ALA A 84 -8.85 0.99 -5.96
CA ALA A 84 -9.07 0.12 -7.12
C ALA A 84 -9.02 0.84 -8.49
N PRO A 85 -9.74 1.97 -8.72
CA PRO A 85 -9.68 2.64 -10.03
C PRO A 85 -8.29 3.18 -10.41
N ARG A 86 -7.48 3.61 -9.42
CA ARG A 86 -6.13 4.12 -9.65
C ARG A 86 -5.14 2.97 -9.84
N ASP A 87 -5.26 1.94 -9.02
CA ASP A 87 -4.22 0.93 -8.84
C ASP A 87 -4.41 -0.32 -9.70
N PHE A 88 -5.56 -0.45 -10.36
CA PHE A 88 -5.85 -1.55 -11.28
C PHE A 88 -4.75 -1.74 -12.33
N GLN A 89 -4.19 -0.66 -12.87
CA GLN A 89 -3.05 -0.71 -13.80
C GLN A 89 -1.72 -0.40 -13.10
N ARG A 90 -1.74 0.49 -12.10
CA ARG A 90 -0.52 0.98 -11.43
C ARG A 90 0.30 -0.15 -10.79
N CYS A 91 -0.37 -1.14 -10.19
CA CYS A 91 0.28 -2.25 -9.49
C CYS A 91 0.82 -3.35 -10.42
N GLY A 92 0.82 -3.09 -11.74
CA GLY A 92 1.49 -3.91 -12.72
C GLY A 92 0.91 -5.31 -12.88
N PRO A 93 1.58 -6.16 -13.66
CA PRO A 93 1.09 -7.52 -13.97
C PRO A 93 1.06 -8.43 -12.74
N PHE A 94 1.96 -8.19 -11.77
CA PHE A 94 2.05 -8.99 -10.54
C PHE A 94 1.12 -8.52 -9.42
N ARG A 95 0.30 -7.48 -9.67
CA ARG A 95 -0.65 -6.93 -8.69
C ARG A 95 0.01 -6.53 -7.36
N LYS A 96 1.24 -6.02 -7.44
CA LYS A 96 2.02 -5.54 -6.29
C LYS A 96 1.93 -4.03 -6.19
N CYS A 97 1.50 -3.55 -5.04
CA CYS A 97 1.41 -2.13 -4.72
C CYS A 97 2.34 -1.87 -3.53
N SER A 98 3.61 -1.60 -3.81
CA SER A 98 4.63 -1.44 -2.77
C SER A 98 4.94 0.03 -2.55
N TRP A 99 4.98 0.42 -1.28
CA TRP A 99 5.32 1.76 -0.83
C TRP A 99 6.60 1.69 0.00
N LEU A 100 7.59 2.50 -0.34
CA LEU A 100 8.79 2.69 0.44
C LEU A 100 8.74 4.09 1.05
N VAL A 101 8.66 4.15 2.38
CA VAL A 101 8.58 5.41 3.10
C VAL A 101 9.98 5.77 3.59
N ARG A 102 10.47 6.94 3.19
CA ARG A 102 11.78 7.49 3.52
C ARG A 102 11.63 8.84 4.21
N GLU A 103 12.72 9.35 4.77
CA GLU A 103 12.77 10.62 5.49
C GLU A 103 12.25 11.80 4.65
N ASP A 104 12.44 11.73 3.32
CA ASP A 104 12.05 12.78 2.39
C ASP A 104 10.69 12.57 1.72
N GLY A 105 10.07 11.39 1.84
CA GLY A 105 8.74 11.14 1.30
C GLY A 105 8.40 9.68 1.03
N PHE A 106 7.38 9.52 0.20
CA PHE A 106 6.70 8.25 -0.09
C PHE A 106 6.96 7.87 -1.53
N TYR A 107 7.50 6.67 -1.73
CA TYR A 107 7.85 6.15 -3.04
C TYR A 107 6.96 4.96 -3.36
N PHE A 108 6.50 4.86 -4.60
CA PHE A 108 5.72 3.73 -5.09
C PHE A 108 6.55 2.88 -6.04
N SER A 109 6.32 1.58 -6.01
CA SER A 109 6.81 0.62 -7.00
C SER A 109 5.83 -0.54 -7.16
N ASN A 110 5.79 -1.11 -8.36
CA ASN A 110 5.06 -2.34 -8.66
C ASN A 110 5.97 -3.56 -8.91
N ASP A 111 7.28 -3.36 -8.89
CA ASP A 111 8.31 -4.40 -9.08
C ASP A 111 9.30 -4.47 -7.90
N GLU A 112 9.20 -3.55 -6.93
CA GLU A 112 10.12 -3.33 -5.80
C GLU A 112 11.57 -3.01 -6.20
N VAL A 113 11.80 -2.69 -7.48
CA VAL A 113 13.11 -2.33 -8.04
C VAL A 113 13.09 -0.85 -8.46
N SER A 114 12.06 -0.46 -9.20
CA SER A 114 11.88 0.87 -9.77
C SER A 114 11.03 1.74 -8.86
N TRP A 115 11.66 2.44 -7.92
CA TRP A 115 10.97 3.32 -6.95
C TRP A 115 10.81 4.73 -7.50
N LYS A 116 9.57 5.23 -7.52
CA LYS A 116 9.25 6.61 -7.93
C LYS A 116 8.65 7.38 -6.76
N LYS A 117 9.22 8.54 -6.44
CA LYS A 117 8.67 9.42 -5.41
C LYS A 117 7.30 9.92 -5.85
N ASP A 118 6.30 9.72 -5.00
CA ASP A 118 4.92 10.12 -5.27
C ASP A 118 4.62 11.46 -4.58
N PHE A 119 4.99 11.59 -3.30
CA PHE A 119 4.83 12.84 -2.53
C PHE A 119 5.79 12.90 -1.33
N SER A 120 6.02 14.12 -0.84
CA SER A 120 6.77 14.38 0.38
C SER A 120 5.88 14.28 1.63
N TRP A 121 6.49 14.28 2.82
CA TRP A 121 5.75 14.34 4.09
C TRP A 121 4.92 15.63 4.25
N LEU A 122 5.39 16.74 3.69
CA LEU A 122 4.74 18.05 3.64
C LEU A 122 4.02 18.23 2.30
#